data_AF-A0A8R2NVG7-F1
#
_entry.id   AF-A0A8R2NVG7-F1
#
_cell.length_a   1.000
_cell.length_b   1.000
_cell.length_c   1.000
_cell.angle_alpha   90.00
_cell.angle_beta   90.00
_cell.angle_gamma   90.00
#
_symmetry.space_group_name_H-M   'P 1'
#
loop_
_entity.id
_entity.type
_entity.pdbx_description
1 polymer ?
#
loop_
_entity_poly.entity_id
_entity_poly.type
_entity_poly.pdbx_seq_one_letter_code
_entity_poly.pdbx_strand_id
1 'polypeptide(L)'
;MSDDLFSEQSTNIIADSPTLEPDDKSLPGLSFEITNTPETATEVCSLGRRIVDIFYVFEQIKKCIHEGGFGCTFMDMEFVREIRFGLRSQFLFTCKMCKINIKIESEKKVPATYLPVNLAAISGSISIGIGYSQLEEILASTDIPCMSSSTFLSGQEEISDKIHCIAQEAMRLAGEEERRLAIEENELDIDGIPMCTVVADGQWSKRSYKTKYDALSGVVNTIILRYTYF
;
A
#
# COMPACT_ATOMS: atom_id res chain seq x y z
N MET A 1 -27.90 17.54 -55.68
CA MET A 1 -27.01 17.73 -56.85
C MET A 1 -26.47 19.13 -56.71
N SER A 2 -25.34 19.36 -56.05
CA SER A 2 -24.12 18.57 -55.96
C SER A 2 -23.47 18.81 -54.59
N ASP A 3 -23.30 17.71 -53.85
CA ASP A 3 -22.23 17.57 -52.87
C ASP A 3 -20.90 17.50 -53.64
N ASP A 4 -19.85 18.16 -53.15
CA ASP A 4 -18.48 17.68 -53.31
C ASP A 4 -17.51 18.39 -52.35
N LEU A 5 -16.80 17.54 -51.61
CA LEU A 5 -15.41 17.59 -51.19
C LEU A 5 -14.87 18.84 -50.47
N PHE A 6 -14.60 18.67 -49.16
CA PHE A 6 -13.24 18.91 -48.67
C PHE A 6 -12.82 17.78 -47.73
N SER A 7 -11.86 16.99 -48.21
CA SER A 7 -11.17 15.91 -47.53
C SER A 7 -10.02 16.44 -46.67
N GLU A 8 -9.88 15.84 -45.49
CA GLU A 8 -8.65 15.59 -44.71
C GLU A 8 -7.66 16.72 -44.45
N GLN A 9 -7.48 17.02 -43.15
CA GLN A 9 -6.22 16.68 -42.46
C GLN A 9 -6.43 16.80 -40.94
N SER A 10 -6.73 15.69 -40.29
CA SER A 10 -6.63 15.56 -38.84
C SER A 10 -5.17 15.39 -38.47
N THR A 11 -4.50 16.48 -38.11
CA THR A 11 -3.19 16.42 -37.46
C THR A 11 -3.39 15.96 -36.02
N ASN A 12 -3.07 14.70 -35.76
CA ASN A 12 -2.90 14.17 -34.41
C ASN A 12 -1.73 14.90 -33.75
N ILE A 13 -2.03 15.86 -32.87
CA ILE A 13 -1.03 16.39 -31.94
C ILE A 13 -0.93 15.37 -30.82
N ILE A 14 -0.01 14.43 -30.96
CA ILE A 14 0.48 13.63 -29.85
C ILE A 14 1.26 14.61 -28.99
N ALA A 15 0.68 15.01 -27.86
CA ALA A 15 1.44 15.68 -26.81
C ALA A 15 2.38 14.63 -26.22
N ASP A 16 3.65 14.68 -26.64
CA ASP A 16 4.73 13.97 -25.98
C ASP A 16 4.76 14.47 -24.53
N SER A 17 4.23 13.63 -23.64
CA SER A 17 4.43 13.79 -22.21
C SER A 17 5.92 13.50 -21.98
N PRO A 18 6.68 14.38 -21.31
CA PRO A 18 8.03 14.01 -20.91
C PRO A 18 7.92 12.77 -20.04
N THR A 19 8.39 11.64 -20.54
CA THR A 19 8.71 10.48 -19.71
C THR A 19 9.74 10.97 -18.70
N LEU A 20 9.28 11.25 -17.48
CA LEU A 20 10.17 11.33 -16.32
C LEU A 20 10.84 9.97 -16.21
N GLU A 21 12.08 9.89 -16.68
CA GLU A 21 12.95 8.77 -16.31
C GLU A 21 12.99 8.72 -14.78
N PRO A 22 12.87 7.53 -14.16
CA PRO A 22 12.93 7.41 -12.72
C PRO A 22 14.35 7.77 -12.29
N ASP A 23 14.51 8.99 -11.77
CA ASP A 23 15.72 9.38 -11.05
C ASP A 23 15.88 8.41 -9.87
N ASP A 24 16.95 7.61 -9.95
CA ASP A 24 17.29 6.49 -9.07
C ASP A 24 17.79 6.97 -7.69
N LYS A 25 17.11 7.96 -7.11
CA LYS A 25 17.27 8.37 -5.73
C LYS A 25 16.35 7.49 -4.89
N SER A 26 16.93 6.40 -4.39
CA SER A 26 16.25 5.47 -3.49
C SER A 26 15.44 6.22 -2.44
N LEU A 27 14.10 6.06 -2.52
CA LEU A 27 13.20 6.49 -1.46
C LEU A 27 13.69 5.85 -0.14
N PRO A 28 13.60 6.59 0.98
CA PRO A 28 14.02 6.08 2.29
C PRO A 28 13.40 4.71 2.55
N GLY A 29 14.26 3.76 2.93
CA GLY A 29 13.92 2.35 3.10
C GLY A 29 12.63 2.18 3.88
N LEU A 30 11.61 1.65 3.22
CA LEU A 30 10.27 1.51 3.75
C LEU A 30 10.22 0.31 4.71
N SER A 31 10.82 0.45 5.90
CA SER A 31 10.74 -0.55 6.95
C SER A 31 9.40 -0.42 7.67
N PHE A 32 8.60 -1.48 7.67
CA PHE A 32 7.39 -1.57 8.49
C PHE A 32 7.63 -2.49 9.69
N GLU A 33 7.27 -2.02 10.88
CA GLU A 33 7.39 -2.80 12.11
C GLU A 33 6.05 -2.87 12.81
N ILE A 34 5.22 -3.86 12.42
CA ILE A 34 4.03 -4.18 13.22
C ILE A 34 4.35 -5.32 14.18
N THR A 35 4.25 -5.01 15.48
CA THR A 35 4.14 -6.00 16.55
C THR A 35 2.70 -6.49 16.64
N ASN A 36 2.28 -7.34 15.71
CA ASN A 36 0.97 -7.97 15.81
C ASN A 36 0.94 -8.85 17.05
N THR A 37 0.06 -8.53 17.99
CA THR A 37 -0.33 -9.42 19.07
C THR A 37 -1.16 -10.57 18.49
N PRO A 38 -1.07 -11.79 19.06
CA PRO A 38 -1.85 -12.93 18.58
C PRO A 38 -3.34 -12.65 18.79
N GLU A 39 -4.10 -12.64 17.71
CA GLU A 39 -5.53 -12.28 17.73
C GLU A 39 -6.40 -13.48 18.14
N THR A 40 -5.92 -14.71 17.93
CA THR A 40 -6.58 -15.92 18.42
C THR A 40 -5.63 -17.11 18.38
N ALA A 41 -5.52 -17.83 19.50
CA ALA A 41 -4.95 -19.17 19.56
C ALA A 41 -6.13 -20.15 19.61
N THR A 42 -6.71 -20.47 18.47
CA THR A 42 -7.86 -21.39 18.43
C THR A 42 -7.34 -22.82 18.48
N GLU A 43 -7.71 -23.57 19.52
CA GLU A 43 -7.54 -25.01 19.56
C GLU A 43 -8.56 -25.66 18.62
N VAL A 44 -8.02 -26.32 17.59
CA VAL A 44 -8.67 -27.32 16.73
C VAL A 44 -9.88 -26.83 15.89
N CYS A 45 -9.57 -26.33 14.69
CA CYS A 45 -10.10 -26.74 13.38
C CYS A 45 -9.79 -25.59 12.42
N SER A 46 -8.79 -25.74 11.53
CA SER A 46 -8.43 -24.73 10.54
C SER A 46 -9.46 -24.68 9.41
N LEU A 47 -10.71 -24.37 9.73
CA LEU A 47 -11.70 -24.02 8.72
C LEU A 47 -11.31 -22.66 8.13
N GLY A 48 -11.56 -22.52 6.83
CA GLY A 48 -11.19 -21.34 6.06
C GLY A 48 -9.85 -21.44 5.32
N ARG A 49 -9.72 -20.56 4.34
CA ARG A 49 -8.52 -20.34 3.53
C ARG A 49 -7.56 -19.42 4.29
N ARG A 50 -6.27 -19.52 3.96
CA ARG A 50 -5.21 -18.62 4.46
C ARG A 50 -4.40 -18.08 3.30
N ILE A 51 -3.92 -16.84 3.45
CA ILE A 51 -2.99 -16.25 2.51
C ILE A 51 -1.58 -16.67 2.94
N VAL A 52 -0.81 -17.24 2.01
CA VAL A 52 0.53 -17.77 2.28
C VAL A 52 1.48 -17.40 1.15
N ASP A 53 2.74 -17.12 1.51
CA ASP A 53 3.88 -17.19 0.60
C ASP A 53 4.22 -18.67 0.39
N ILE A 54 3.72 -19.24 -0.71
CA ILE A 54 3.87 -20.66 -1.03
C ILE A 54 5.34 -21.08 -1.05
N PHE A 55 6.24 -20.25 -1.60
CA PHE A 55 7.66 -20.55 -1.67
C PHE A 55 8.27 -20.60 -0.27
N TYR A 56 7.93 -19.63 0.58
CA TYR A 56 8.43 -19.60 1.96
C TYR A 56 7.93 -20.80 2.79
N VAL A 57 6.66 -21.20 2.63
CA VAL A 57 6.11 -22.39 3.29
C VAL A 57 6.83 -23.66 2.81
N PHE A 58 7.01 -23.84 1.51
CA PHE A 58 7.68 -25.03 0.98
C PHE A 58 9.16 -25.10 1.38
N GLU A 59 9.85 -23.96 1.45
CA GLU A 59 11.22 -23.91 1.95
C GLU A 59 11.33 -24.30 3.42
N GLN A 60 10.36 -23.91 4.26
CA GLN A 60 10.31 -24.36 5.66
C GLN A 60 10.07 -25.87 5.76
N ILE A 61 9.14 -26.41 4.95
CA ILE A 61 8.84 -27.84 4.91
C ILE A 61 10.07 -28.66 4.47
N LYS A 62 10.78 -28.24 3.42
CA LYS A 62 11.99 -28.94 2.94
C LYS A 62 13.11 -28.97 3.98
N LYS A 63 13.25 -27.91 4.78
CA LYS A 63 14.27 -27.78 5.82
C LYS A 63 13.90 -28.47 7.13
N CYS A 64 12.72 -29.08 7.19
CA CYS A 64 12.22 -29.78 8.36
C CYS A 64 12.93 -31.14 8.53
N ILE A 65 14.09 -31.12 9.18
CA ILE A 65 14.86 -32.31 9.58
C ILE A 65 15.00 -32.29 11.11
N HIS A 66 14.64 -33.38 11.77
CA HIS A 66 14.65 -33.46 13.23
C HIS A 66 16.00 -34.00 13.71
N GLU A 67 16.83 -33.13 14.31
CA GLU A 67 18.07 -33.58 14.94
C GLU A 67 17.79 -34.45 16.16
N GLY A 68 18.50 -35.58 16.30
CA GLY A 68 18.49 -36.37 17.54
C GLY A 68 17.69 -37.68 17.56
N GLY A 69 17.11 -38.16 16.45
CA GLY A 69 16.68 -39.57 16.38
C GLY A 69 15.60 -39.93 15.37
N PHE A 70 15.76 -41.11 14.76
CA PHE A 70 14.87 -41.80 13.80
C PHE A 70 14.79 -41.27 12.36
N GLY A 71 15.49 -40.19 12.00
CA GLY A 71 15.45 -39.66 10.63
C GLY A 71 14.07 -39.13 10.22
N CYS A 72 13.33 -38.61 11.20
CA CYS A 72 11.98 -38.09 11.00
C CYS A 72 11.99 -36.88 10.05
N THR A 73 10.96 -36.79 9.23
CA THR A 73 10.72 -35.71 8.25
C THR A 73 9.42 -34.98 8.58
N PHE A 74 9.08 -33.97 7.77
CA PHE A 74 7.76 -33.32 7.86
C PHE A 74 6.59 -34.31 7.73
N MET A 75 6.76 -35.46 7.06
CA MET A 75 5.70 -36.47 6.94
C MET A 75 5.30 -37.09 8.28
N ASP A 76 6.19 -37.04 9.27
CA ASP A 76 5.94 -37.56 10.61
C ASP A 76 5.29 -36.52 11.55
N MET A 77 4.97 -35.34 11.02
CA MET A 77 4.40 -34.24 11.78
C MET A 77 2.87 -34.28 11.83
N GLU A 78 2.33 -33.99 13.00
CA GLU A 78 0.91 -33.77 13.23
C GLU A 78 0.66 -32.30 13.52
N PHE A 79 -0.34 -31.73 12.84
CA PHE A 79 -0.79 -30.38 13.12
C PHE A 79 -1.44 -30.32 14.51
N VAL A 80 -1.01 -29.35 15.33
CA VAL A 80 -1.54 -29.14 16.68
C VAL A 80 -2.51 -27.98 16.70
N ARG A 81 -2.06 -26.80 16.25
CA ARG A 81 -2.84 -25.56 16.30
C ARG A 81 -2.30 -24.50 15.37
N GLU A 82 -3.16 -23.54 15.10
CA GLU A 82 -2.84 -22.31 14.38
C GLU A 82 -2.88 -21.12 15.34
N ILE A 83 -1.91 -20.21 15.21
CA ILE A 83 -1.89 -18.92 15.88
C ILE A 83 -1.96 -17.84 14.80
N ARG A 84 -2.99 -17.00 14.84
CA ARG A 84 -3.22 -15.96 13.84
C ARG A 84 -2.74 -14.59 14.31
N PHE A 85 -2.18 -13.84 13.37
CA PHE A 85 -1.71 -12.47 13.48
C PHE A 85 -2.30 -11.68 12.30
N GLY A 86 -3.61 -11.43 12.32
CA GLY A 86 -4.33 -10.92 11.16
C GLY A 86 -4.49 -11.96 10.05
N LEU A 87 -3.96 -11.63 8.88
CA LEU A 87 -3.89 -12.51 7.70
C LEU A 87 -2.64 -13.41 7.71
N ARG A 88 -1.64 -13.09 8.54
CA ARG A 88 -0.46 -13.93 8.77
C ARG A 88 -0.77 -14.99 9.83
N SER A 89 -0.27 -16.21 9.62
CA SER A 89 -0.52 -17.35 10.51
C SER A 89 0.76 -18.11 10.85
N GLN A 90 0.81 -18.68 12.05
CA GLN A 90 1.84 -19.60 12.49
C GLN A 90 1.18 -20.95 12.82
N PHE A 91 1.66 -22.00 12.16
CA PHE A 91 1.17 -23.37 12.30
C PHE A 91 2.13 -24.16 13.16
N LEU A 92 1.64 -24.70 14.27
CA LEU A 92 2.42 -25.53 15.18
C LEU A 92 2.21 -27.00 14.85
N PHE A 93 3.31 -27.71 14.66
CA PHE A 93 3.35 -29.13 14.38
C PHE A 93 4.16 -29.87 15.45
N THR A 94 3.75 -31.10 15.77
CA THR A 94 4.47 -32.00 16.67
C THR A 94 4.75 -33.32 15.98
N CYS A 95 5.99 -33.80 16.05
CA CYS A 95 6.37 -35.07 15.45
C CYS A 95 5.77 -36.23 16.25
N LYS A 96 5.13 -37.18 15.57
CA LYS A 96 4.56 -38.38 16.22
C LYS A 96 5.64 -39.25 16.86
N MET A 97 6.83 -39.28 16.26
CA MET A 97 7.94 -40.15 16.64
C MET A 97 8.86 -39.52 17.70
N CYS A 98 9.54 -38.41 17.36
CA CYS A 98 10.54 -37.78 18.25
C CYS A 98 9.96 -36.68 19.16
N LYS A 99 8.65 -36.37 19.04
CA LYS A 99 7.95 -35.33 19.82
C LYS A 99 8.51 -33.91 19.69
N ILE A 100 9.39 -33.66 18.73
CA ILE A 100 9.91 -32.33 18.41
C ILE A 100 8.77 -31.45 17.87
N ASN A 101 8.74 -30.20 18.31
CA ASN A 101 7.79 -29.19 17.87
C ASN A 101 8.43 -28.27 16.82
N ILE A 102 7.77 -28.08 15.69
CA ILE A 102 8.19 -27.15 14.64
C ILE A 102 7.08 -26.16 14.35
N LYS A 103 7.49 -24.94 14.03
CA LYS A 103 6.61 -23.85 13.63
C LYS A 103 6.82 -23.57 12.16
N ILE A 104 5.73 -23.50 11.41
CA ILE A 104 5.72 -23.05 10.02
C ILE A 104 4.95 -21.74 9.97
N GLU A 105 5.52 -20.70 9.37
CA GLU A 105 4.87 -19.41 9.19
C GLU A 105 4.35 -19.25 7.76
N SER A 106 3.18 -18.61 7.62
CA SER A 106 2.53 -18.37 6.32
C SER A 106 3.33 -17.42 5.41
N GLU A 107 4.09 -16.50 6.00
CA GLU A 107 4.98 -15.56 5.32
C GLU A 107 6.12 -15.14 6.25
N LYS A 108 7.15 -14.50 5.71
CA LYS A 108 8.21 -13.90 6.51
C LYS A 108 7.64 -12.72 7.31
N LYS A 109 7.91 -12.67 8.62
CA LYS A 109 7.48 -11.57 9.49
C LYS A 109 7.95 -10.20 9.01
N VAL A 110 9.20 -10.12 8.53
CA VAL A 110 9.80 -8.88 7.99
C VAL A 110 10.47 -9.23 6.66
N PRO A 111 9.71 -9.18 5.54
CA PRO A 111 10.27 -9.39 4.21
C PRO A 111 11.09 -8.17 3.78
N ALA A 112 12.22 -8.40 3.11
CA ALA A 112 13.07 -7.33 2.58
C ALA A 112 12.59 -6.82 1.20
N THR A 113 11.79 -7.62 0.49
CA THR A 113 11.47 -7.40 -0.93
C THR A 113 10.00 -7.08 -1.19
N TYR A 114 9.14 -7.23 -0.18
CA TYR A 114 7.70 -7.01 -0.32
C TYR A 114 7.08 -6.58 1.01
N LEU A 115 5.89 -5.99 0.92
CA LEU A 115 5.11 -5.56 2.08
C LEU A 115 4.46 -6.78 2.77
N PRO A 116 4.55 -6.93 4.10
CA PRO A 116 3.88 -8.02 4.83
C PRO A 116 2.37 -8.05 4.53
N VAL A 117 1.75 -9.23 4.51
CA VAL A 117 0.38 -9.44 4.04
C VAL A 117 -0.65 -8.52 4.70
N ASN A 118 -0.52 -8.25 6.00
CA ASN A 118 -1.45 -7.37 6.71
C ASN A 118 -1.38 -5.94 6.15
N LEU A 119 -0.18 -5.40 6.01
CA LEU A 119 0.05 -4.07 5.47
C LEU A 119 -0.28 -4.00 3.98
N ALA A 120 -0.03 -5.07 3.22
CA ALA A 120 -0.43 -5.15 1.82
C ALA A 120 -1.95 -5.06 1.67
N ALA A 121 -2.71 -5.77 2.50
CA ALA A 121 -4.17 -5.69 2.49
C ALA A 121 -4.69 -4.31 2.91
N ILE A 122 -4.09 -3.69 3.93
CA ILE A 122 -4.47 -2.34 4.39
C ILE A 122 -4.12 -1.30 3.33
N SER A 123 -2.90 -1.32 2.80
CA SER A 123 -2.43 -0.41 1.74
C SER A 123 -3.29 -0.53 0.47
N GLY A 124 -3.61 -1.77 0.07
CA GLY A 124 -4.54 -2.02 -1.04
C GLY A 124 -5.93 -1.47 -0.76
N SER A 125 -6.44 -1.63 0.47
CA SER A 125 -7.74 -1.10 0.90
C SER A 125 -7.78 0.42 0.80
N ILE A 126 -6.76 1.11 1.31
CA ILE A 126 -6.62 2.57 1.24
C ILE A 126 -6.57 3.04 -0.22
N SER A 127 -5.78 2.35 -1.06
CA SER A 127 -5.61 2.69 -2.48
C SER A 127 -6.91 2.57 -3.29
N ILE A 128 -7.76 1.61 -2.94
CA ILE A 128 -9.07 1.40 -3.58
C ILE A 128 -10.14 2.33 -2.98
N GLY A 129 -9.86 2.95 -1.82
CA GLY A 129 -10.80 3.82 -1.11
C GLY A 129 -11.82 3.06 -0.27
N ILE A 130 -11.48 1.85 0.20
CA ILE A 130 -12.34 1.04 1.07
C ILE A 130 -11.83 0.99 2.52
N GLY A 131 -12.75 0.82 3.47
CA GLY A 131 -12.44 0.71 4.89
C GLY A 131 -12.44 -0.74 5.43
N TYR A 132 -12.24 -0.89 6.74
CA TYR A 132 -12.17 -2.18 7.43
C TYR A 132 -13.35 -3.11 7.13
N SER A 133 -14.59 -2.62 7.25
CA SER A 133 -15.80 -3.44 7.07
C SER A 133 -15.92 -4.01 5.66
N GLN A 134 -15.47 -3.27 4.64
CA GLN A 134 -15.49 -3.73 3.26
C GLN A 134 -14.39 -4.77 3.01
N LEU A 135 -13.21 -4.59 3.60
CA LEU A 135 -12.16 -5.61 3.56
C LEU A 135 -12.62 -6.90 4.25
N GLU A 136 -13.24 -6.78 5.43
CA GLU A 136 -13.79 -7.92 6.18
C GLU A 136 -14.86 -8.67 5.36
N GLU A 137 -15.77 -7.95 4.71
CA GLU A 137 -16.81 -8.54 3.85
C GLU A 137 -16.22 -9.35 2.67
N ILE A 138 -15.21 -8.79 2.00
CA ILE A 138 -14.52 -9.48 0.88
C ILE A 138 -13.81 -10.74 1.38
N LEU A 139 -13.12 -10.65 2.51
CA LEU A 139 -12.40 -11.79 3.08
C LEU A 139 -13.35 -12.87 3.61
N ALA A 140 -14.43 -12.48 4.29
CA ALA A 140 -15.48 -13.40 4.72
C ALA A 140 -16.12 -14.13 3.53
N SER A 141 -16.39 -13.42 2.43
CA SER A 141 -16.93 -14.00 1.19
C SER A 141 -16.00 -15.03 0.53
N THR A 142 -14.69 -14.91 0.78
CA THR A 142 -13.67 -15.84 0.28
C THR A 142 -13.24 -16.88 1.31
N ASP A 143 -13.94 -16.95 2.44
CA ASP A 143 -13.66 -17.85 3.57
C ASP A 143 -12.23 -17.63 4.14
N ILE A 144 -11.72 -16.40 4.07
CA ILE A 144 -10.45 -15.97 4.67
C ILE A 144 -10.79 -15.17 5.93
N PRO A 145 -10.24 -15.54 7.10
CA PRO A 145 -10.54 -14.78 8.29
C PRO A 145 -9.73 -13.47 8.31
N CYS A 146 -10.44 -12.37 8.56
CA CYS A 146 -9.86 -11.03 8.57
C CYS A 146 -9.04 -10.76 9.86
N MET A 147 -8.20 -9.73 9.81
CA MET A 147 -7.57 -9.14 10.98
C MET A 147 -8.59 -8.40 11.85
N SER A 148 -8.22 -8.12 13.09
CA SER A 148 -9.04 -7.30 13.99
C SER A 148 -9.10 -5.84 13.50
N SER A 149 -10.19 -5.15 13.86
CA SER A 149 -10.34 -3.71 13.55
C SER A 149 -9.21 -2.88 14.15
N SER A 150 -8.74 -3.21 15.37
CA SER A 150 -7.58 -2.55 15.99
C SER A 150 -6.31 -2.70 15.16
N THR A 151 -6.00 -3.91 14.70
CA THR A 151 -4.82 -4.17 13.85
C THR A 151 -4.91 -3.42 12.53
N PHE A 152 -6.10 -3.38 11.92
CA PHE A 152 -6.33 -2.62 10.70
C PHE A 152 -6.08 -1.12 10.91
N LEU A 153 -6.67 -0.53 11.95
CA LEU A 153 -6.54 0.90 12.25
C LEU A 153 -5.08 1.28 12.57
N SER A 154 -4.38 0.49 13.38
CA SER A 154 -2.96 0.75 13.68
C SER A 154 -2.08 0.66 12.42
N GLY A 155 -2.32 -0.31 11.55
CA GLY A 155 -1.58 -0.39 10.27
C GLY A 155 -1.96 0.72 9.29
N GLN A 156 -3.22 1.18 9.31
CA GLN A 156 -3.65 2.33 8.52
C GLN A 156 -2.97 3.62 8.98
N GLU A 157 -2.84 3.85 10.29
CA GLU A 157 -2.11 4.99 10.86
C GLU A 157 -0.63 4.96 10.41
N GLU A 158 0.03 3.80 10.52
CA GLU A 158 1.42 3.66 10.07
C GLU A 158 1.60 3.98 8.57
N ILE A 159 0.69 3.48 7.73
CA ILE A 159 0.72 3.77 6.28
C ILE A 159 0.45 5.25 6.02
N SER A 160 -0.53 5.83 6.71
CA SER A 160 -0.89 7.24 6.57
C SER A 160 0.27 8.16 6.91
N ASP A 161 0.98 7.89 8.01
CA ASP A 161 2.16 8.68 8.41
C ASP A 161 3.27 8.60 7.37
N LYS A 162 3.53 7.41 6.81
CA LYS A 162 4.52 7.25 5.73
C LYS A 162 4.12 7.98 4.46
N ILE A 163 2.86 7.88 4.06
CA ILE A 163 2.33 8.64 2.91
C ILE A 163 2.51 10.13 3.14
N HIS A 164 2.22 10.63 4.36
CA HIS A 164 2.40 12.03 4.71
C HIS A 164 3.86 12.47 4.59
N CYS A 165 4.79 11.71 5.19
CA CYS A 165 6.23 12.00 5.10
C CYS A 165 6.73 12.01 3.65
N ILE A 166 6.32 11.02 2.84
CA ILE A 166 6.69 10.95 1.42
C ILE A 166 6.11 12.14 0.65
N ALA A 167 4.87 12.50 0.91
CA ALA A 167 4.23 13.65 0.27
C ALA A 167 4.94 14.96 0.66
N GLN A 168 5.31 15.14 1.93
CA GLN A 168 6.10 16.30 2.38
C GLN A 168 7.46 16.39 1.69
N GLU A 169 8.17 15.27 1.59
CA GLU A 169 9.47 15.22 0.93
C GLU A 169 9.35 15.48 -0.57
N ALA A 170 8.34 14.92 -1.23
CA ALA A 170 8.06 15.21 -2.64
C ALA A 170 7.74 16.70 -2.86
N MET A 171 6.94 17.32 -1.97
CA MET A 171 6.68 18.76 -2.02
C MET A 171 7.95 19.59 -1.79
N ARG A 172 8.85 19.16 -0.91
CA ARG A 172 10.14 19.83 -0.68
C ARG A 172 11.01 19.80 -1.94
N LEU A 173 11.18 18.62 -2.54
CA LEU A 173 11.98 18.43 -3.75
C LEU A 173 11.41 19.21 -4.94
N ALA A 174 10.08 19.18 -5.12
CA ALA A 174 9.41 19.98 -6.13
C ALA A 174 9.63 21.48 -5.90
N GLY A 175 9.55 21.95 -4.64
CA GLY A 175 9.83 23.34 -4.30
C GLY A 175 11.27 23.77 -4.56
N GLU A 176 12.25 22.88 -4.34
CA GLU A 176 13.66 23.14 -4.66
C GLU A 176 13.90 23.26 -6.17
N GLU A 177 13.22 22.42 -6.95
CA GLU A 177 13.32 22.45 -8.41
C GLU A 177 12.64 23.70 -8.99
N GLU A 178 11.44 24.06 -8.53
CA GLU A 178 10.78 25.31 -8.91
C GLU A 178 11.64 26.53 -8.57
N ARG A 179 12.27 26.52 -7.37
CA ARG A 179 13.21 27.58 -6.97
C ARG A 179 14.40 27.68 -7.91
N ARG A 180 15.01 26.55 -8.32
CA ARG A 180 16.14 26.53 -9.24
C ARG A 180 15.76 27.16 -10.57
N LEU A 181 14.62 26.76 -11.13
CA LEU A 181 14.20 27.21 -12.44
C LEU A 181 13.80 28.69 -12.45
N ALA A 182 13.16 29.20 -11.40
CA ALA A 182 12.84 30.62 -11.26
C ALA A 182 14.09 31.51 -11.23
N ILE A 183 15.21 31.03 -10.67
CA ILE A 183 16.51 31.74 -10.72
C ILE A 183 17.07 31.75 -12.15
N GLU A 184 16.99 30.62 -12.86
CA GLU A 184 17.49 30.49 -14.23
C GLU A 184 16.75 31.39 -15.22
N GLU A 185 15.45 31.60 -15.02
CA GLU A 185 14.61 32.47 -15.85
C GLU A 185 14.54 33.92 -15.36
N ASN A 186 15.25 34.25 -14.27
CA ASN A 186 15.25 35.57 -13.65
C ASN A 186 13.85 36.05 -13.22
N GLU A 187 12.99 35.10 -12.80
CA GLU A 187 11.69 35.34 -12.19
C GLU A 187 11.85 35.61 -10.68
N LEU A 188 12.48 36.74 -10.36
CA LEU A 188 12.79 37.15 -8.99
C LEU A 188 11.96 38.37 -8.59
N ASP A 189 11.58 38.43 -7.32
CA ASP A 189 10.98 39.63 -6.72
C ASP A 189 12.00 40.78 -6.58
N ILE A 190 11.54 41.96 -6.17
CA ILE A 190 12.35 43.15 -5.89
C ILE A 190 13.51 42.88 -4.90
N ASP A 191 13.34 41.89 -4.02
CA ASP A 191 14.34 41.47 -3.01
C ASP A 191 15.23 40.31 -3.49
N GLY A 192 15.10 39.87 -4.74
CA GLY A 192 15.87 38.74 -5.31
C GLY A 192 15.37 37.36 -4.89
N ILE A 193 14.14 37.28 -4.37
CA ILE A 193 13.52 36.01 -3.94
C ILE A 193 12.86 35.33 -5.16
N PRO A 194 13.13 34.04 -5.42
CA PRO A 194 12.50 33.33 -6.53
C PRO A 194 10.99 33.25 -6.37
N MET A 195 10.27 33.63 -7.43
CA MET A 195 8.81 33.63 -7.46
C MET A 195 8.27 32.31 -7.98
N CYS A 196 7.14 31.87 -7.42
CA CYS A 196 6.42 30.69 -7.88
C CYS A 196 4.97 31.07 -8.12
N THR A 197 4.49 30.87 -9.34
CA THR A 197 3.10 31.18 -9.70
C THR A 197 2.19 30.06 -9.25
N VAL A 198 1.13 30.42 -8.52
CA VAL A 198 0.17 29.47 -7.97
C VAL A 198 -1.22 29.80 -8.50
N VAL A 199 -1.89 28.79 -9.08
CA VAL A 199 -3.28 28.89 -9.49
C VAL A 199 -4.12 28.10 -8.49
N ALA A 200 -5.01 28.78 -7.78
CA ALA A 200 -5.90 28.16 -6.82
C ALA A 200 -7.34 28.17 -7.37
N ASP A 201 -7.97 27.00 -7.39
CA ASP A 201 -9.42 26.87 -7.59
C ASP A 201 -10.10 26.59 -6.24
N GLY A 202 -11.24 27.22 -6.01
CA GLY A 202 -12.01 27.08 -4.78
C GLY A 202 -13.27 26.27 -5.03
N GLN A 203 -13.40 25.11 -4.37
CA GLN A 203 -14.65 24.34 -4.41
C GLN A 203 -15.48 24.58 -3.13
N TRP A 204 -16.77 24.88 -3.31
CA TRP A 204 -17.74 24.93 -2.21
C TRP A 204 -18.61 23.67 -2.26
N SER A 205 -18.40 22.76 -1.31
CA SER A 205 -19.17 21.52 -1.28
C SER A 205 -20.65 21.81 -1.00
N LYS A 206 -21.53 21.36 -1.90
CA LYS A 206 -22.98 21.31 -1.67
C LYS A 206 -23.36 19.87 -1.32
N ARG A 207 -23.94 19.63 -0.14
CA ARG A 207 -24.58 18.34 0.17
C ARG A 207 -26.09 18.48 0.04
N SER A 208 -26.71 17.62 -0.76
CA SER A 208 -28.16 17.54 -0.90
C SER A 208 -28.70 16.25 -0.28
N TYR A 209 -28.87 16.24 1.04
CA TYR A 209 -29.75 15.25 1.69
C TYR A 209 -31.04 15.96 2.07
N LYS A 210 -32.05 15.90 1.18
CA LYS A 210 -33.42 16.46 1.33
C LYS A 210 -33.55 17.99 1.47
N THR A 211 -32.59 18.70 2.07
CA THR A 211 -32.51 20.16 2.14
C THR A 211 -31.15 20.61 1.61
N LYS A 212 -31.11 21.60 0.70
CA LYS A 212 -29.86 22.17 0.19
C LYS A 212 -29.13 22.85 1.35
N TYR A 213 -28.05 22.25 1.83
CA TYR A 213 -27.19 22.85 2.84
C TYR A 213 -25.85 23.24 2.21
N ASP A 214 -25.45 24.47 2.44
CA ASP A 214 -24.12 24.98 2.13
C ASP A 214 -23.12 24.47 3.15
N ALA A 215 -22.01 23.88 2.71
CA ALA A 215 -20.93 23.56 3.64
C ALA A 215 -20.45 24.84 4.35
N LEU A 216 -20.20 24.74 5.65
CA LEU A 216 -19.64 25.85 6.45
C LEU A 216 -18.16 26.10 6.13
N SER A 217 -17.53 25.21 5.35
CA SER A 217 -16.15 25.32 4.89
C SER A 217 -16.07 24.98 3.39
N GLY A 218 -15.23 25.72 2.67
CA GLY A 218 -14.80 25.40 1.31
C GLY A 218 -13.48 24.62 1.33
N VAL A 219 -13.15 23.96 0.23
CA VAL A 219 -11.83 23.37 -0.01
C VAL A 219 -11.15 24.20 -1.10
N VAL A 220 -9.90 24.59 -0.88
CA VAL A 220 -9.07 25.23 -1.89
C VAL A 220 -8.19 24.15 -2.50
N ASN A 221 -8.34 23.94 -3.80
CA ASN A 221 -7.43 23.10 -4.58
C ASN A 221 -6.36 24.02 -5.17
N THR A 222 -5.17 23.93 -4.60
CA THR A 222 -4.01 24.70 -5.07
C THR A 222 -3.22 23.86 -6.05
N ILE A 223 -3.02 24.35 -7.27
CA ILE A 223 -2.14 23.74 -8.26
C ILE A 223 -1.00 24.72 -8.54
N ILE A 224 0.23 24.24 -8.38
CA ILE A 224 1.41 24.97 -8.84
C ILE A 224 1.56 24.65 -10.33
N LEU A 225 1.38 25.66 -11.18
CA LEU A 225 1.51 25.55 -12.62
C LEU A 225 2.64 26.46 -13.07
N ARG A 226 3.56 25.90 -13.84
CA ARG A 226 4.57 26.68 -14.56
C ARG A 226 4.19 26.70 -16.04
N TYR A 227 3.87 27.89 -16.54
CA TYR A 227 3.56 28.09 -17.95
C TYR A 227 4.85 28.46 -18.68
N THR A 228 5.45 27.52 -19.41
CA THR A 228 6.47 27.85 -20.40
C THR A 228 5.78 28.44 -21.63
N TYR A 229 5.79 29.77 -21.75
CA TYR A 229 5.41 30.44 -22.99
C TYR A 229 6.56 30.28 -24.00
N PHE A 230 6.36 29.47 -25.03
CA PHE A 230 7.27 29.32 -26.18
C PHE A 230 7.13 30.46 -27.19
#